data_AF-A0A2P6JSZ2-F1
#
_entry.id   AF-A0A2P6JSZ2-F1
#
_cell.length_a   1.000
_cell.length_b   1.000
_cell.length_c   1.000
_cell.angle_alpha   90.00
_cell.angle_beta   90.00
_cell.angle_gamma   90.00
#
_symmetry.space_group_name_H-M   'P 1'
#
loop_
_entity.id
_entity.type
_entity.pdbx_description
1 polymer ?
#
loop_
_entity_poly.entity_id
_entity_poly.type
_entity_poly.pdbx_seq_one_letter_code
_entity_poly.pdbx_strand_id
1 'polypeptide(L)'
;MFAIQPMDAEQYRQQTRRSTLILCLVLAALCISLATLSVAMFGEPGGNNFRWNVGGVIAGLLLTIALVRLYLWQQPWMAPAVYGFLLKRNLMKVTNILHQVDAGVAARDATAMQVLRFYHLGLLQMHQLDGNTSAINDLVKQMDQHREQMLAEGLDPEQHQLDPAWLASISERWRDSKGR
;
A
#
# COMPACT_ATOMS: atom_id res chain seq x y z
N MET A 1 -11.73 7.25 -3.09
CA MET A 1 -12.32 6.02 -2.54
C MET A 1 -11.49 4.82 -2.99
N PHE A 2 -11.26 3.84 -2.12
CA PHE A 2 -10.55 2.59 -2.44
C PHE A 2 -11.50 1.41 -2.17
N ALA A 3 -11.42 0.36 -2.99
CA ALA A 3 -12.22 -0.84 -2.81
C ALA A 3 -11.33 -2.08 -2.88
N ILE A 4 -11.54 -3.00 -1.95
CA ILE A 4 -10.95 -4.34 -1.99
C ILE A 4 -11.56 -5.08 -3.17
N GLN A 5 -10.71 -5.67 -4.01
CA GLN A 5 -11.11 -6.40 -5.19
C GLN A 5 -10.77 -7.88 -5.02
N PRO A 6 -11.70 -8.79 -5.36
CA PRO A 6 -11.41 -10.21 -5.35
C PRO A 6 -10.32 -10.49 -6.39
N MET A 7 -9.27 -11.18 -5.98
CA MET A 7 -8.13 -11.52 -6.82
C MET A 7 -7.69 -12.95 -6.56
N ASP A 8 -7.34 -13.66 -7.62
CA ASP A 8 -6.66 -14.94 -7.50
C ASP A 8 -5.22 -14.72 -7.00
N ALA A 9 -4.89 -15.38 -5.89
CA ALA A 9 -3.63 -15.14 -5.19
C ALA A 9 -2.41 -15.65 -5.98
N GLU A 10 -2.55 -16.73 -6.74
CA GLU A 10 -1.46 -17.27 -7.55
C GLU A 10 -1.14 -16.35 -8.73
N GLN A 11 -2.17 -15.94 -9.48
CA GLN A 11 -2.04 -15.00 -10.58
C GLN A 11 -1.48 -13.66 -10.11
N TYR A 12 -1.98 -13.14 -8.98
CA TYR A 12 -1.46 -11.91 -8.38
C TYR A 12 0.05 -12.01 -8.09
N ARG A 13 0.50 -13.09 -7.45
CA ARG A 13 1.92 -13.29 -7.13
C ARG A 13 2.78 -13.43 -8.39
N GLN A 14 2.32 -14.20 -9.36
CA GLN A 14 3.05 -14.40 -10.62
C GLN A 14 3.24 -13.08 -11.36
N GLN A 15 2.16 -12.30 -11.52
CA GLN A 15 2.21 -11.01 -12.20
C GLN A 15 3.05 -10.00 -11.42
N THR A 16 2.89 -9.91 -10.11
CA THR A 16 3.69 -9.00 -9.27
C THR A 16 5.18 -9.30 -9.37
N ARG A 17 5.59 -10.58 -9.28
CA ARG A 17 7.00 -10.99 -9.46
C ARG A 17 7.53 -10.60 -10.84
N ARG A 18 6.76 -10.83 -11.89
CA ARG A 18 7.12 -10.45 -13.26
C ARG A 18 7.33 -8.94 -13.37
N SER A 19 6.41 -8.14 -12.82
CA SER A 19 6.48 -6.68 -12.85
C SER A 19 7.68 -6.16 -12.07
N THR A 20 7.97 -6.74 -10.89
CA THR A 20 9.17 -6.43 -10.12
C THR A 20 10.44 -6.72 -10.92
N LEU A 21 10.54 -7.87 -11.57
CA LEU A 21 11.71 -8.23 -12.38
C LEU A 21 11.92 -7.24 -13.55
N ILE A 22 10.84 -6.88 -14.26
CA ILE A 22 10.91 -5.90 -15.34
C ILE A 22 11.41 -4.55 -14.82
N LEU A 23 10.87 -4.07 -13.68
CA LEU A 23 11.29 -2.81 -13.07
C LEU A 23 12.76 -2.84 -12.63
N CYS A 24 13.21 -3.94 -12.03
CA CYS A 24 14.62 -4.11 -11.66
C CYS A 24 15.54 -4.06 -12.89
N LEU A 25 15.15 -4.69 -14.00
CA LEU A 25 15.92 -4.66 -15.25
C LEU A 25 15.97 -3.25 -15.85
N VAL A 26 14.84 -2.54 -15.89
CA VAL A 26 14.78 -1.14 -16.36
C VAL A 26 15.65 -0.23 -15.49
N LEU A 27 15.55 -0.35 -14.17
CA LEU A 27 16.36 0.42 -13.24
C LEU A 27 17.85 0.13 -13.44
N ALA A 28 18.24 -1.13 -13.52
CA ALA A 28 19.63 -1.53 -13.72
C ALA A 28 20.18 -0.98 -15.04
N ALA A 29 19.43 -1.12 -16.13
CA ALA A 29 19.82 -0.59 -17.43
C ALA A 29 20.02 0.93 -17.38
N LEU A 30 19.05 1.69 -16.83
CA LEU A 30 19.14 3.14 -16.75
C LEU A 30 20.29 3.61 -15.86
N CYS A 31 20.48 2.99 -14.69
CA CYS A 31 21.58 3.33 -13.79
C CYS A 31 22.94 3.05 -14.42
N ILE A 32 23.13 1.90 -15.06
CA ILE A 32 24.39 1.55 -15.74
C ILE A 32 24.63 2.52 -16.91
N SER A 33 23.65 2.71 -17.80
CA SER A 33 23.81 3.58 -18.96
C SER A 33 24.12 5.03 -18.58
N LEU A 34 23.42 5.60 -17.59
CA LEU A 34 23.64 6.97 -17.17
C LEU A 34 24.91 7.15 -16.33
N ALA A 35 25.30 6.16 -15.52
CA ALA A 35 26.59 6.17 -14.84
C ALA A 35 27.76 6.14 -15.85
N THR A 36 27.69 5.24 -16.85
CA THR A 36 28.70 5.16 -17.90
C THR A 36 28.75 6.44 -18.73
N LEU A 37 27.60 7.00 -19.12
CA LEU A 37 27.54 8.24 -19.90
C LEU A 37 28.07 9.44 -19.11
N SER A 38 27.71 9.55 -17.83
CA SER A 38 28.19 10.62 -16.93
C SER A 38 29.72 10.60 -16.81
N VAL A 39 30.31 9.42 -16.59
CA VAL A 39 31.78 9.26 -16.55
C VAL A 39 32.41 9.55 -17.91
N ALA A 40 31.79 9.12 -19.02
CA ALA A 40 32.32 9.38 -20.35
C ALA A 40 32.31 10.87 -20.73
N MET A 41 31.31 11.63 -20.27
CA MET A 41 31.16 13.06 -20.60
C MET A 41 31.93 13.98 -19.65
N PHE A 42 32.01 13.64 -18.37
CA PHE A 42 32.54 14.54 -17.33
C PHE A 42 33.73 13.97 -16.55
N GLY A 43 34.04 12.69 -16.75
CA GLY A 43 35.13 12.02 -16.05
C GLY A 43 36.51 12.33 -16.61
N GLU A 44 37.52 12.13 -15.78
CA GLU A 44 38.93 12.29 -16.13
C GLU A 44 39.58 10.91 -16.34
N PRO A 45 40.28 10.66 -17.46
CA PRO A 45 41.02 9.41 -17.68
C PRO A 45 42.10 9.22 -16.60
N GLY A 46 42.07 8.08 -15.91
CA GLY A 46 43.02 7.78 -14.81
C GLY A 46 42.73 8.51 -13.48
N GLY A 47 41.71 9.37 -13.44
CA GLY A 47 41.27 10.09 -12.24
C GLY A 47 40.18 9.36 -11.44
N ASN A 48 39.82 9.93 -10.28
CA ASN A 48 38.72 9.41 -9.46
C ASN A 48 37.35 9.88 -10.00
N ASN A 49 36.68 9.00 -10.74
CA ASN A 49 35.37 9.27 -11.35
C ASN A 49 34.16 8.90 -10.47
N PHE A 50 34.37 8.62 -9.18
CA PHE A 50 33.31 8.17 -8.27
C PHE A 50 32.10 9.11 -8.23
N ARG A 51 32.33 10.43 -8.15
CA ARG A 51 31.25 11.44 -8.11
C ARG A 51 30.36 11.39 -9.35
N TRP A 52 30.94 11.18 -10.53
CA TRP A 52 30.22 11.14 -11.80
C TRP A 52 29.46 9.83 -11.97
N ASN A 53 30.02 8.72 -11.49
CA ASN A 53 29.33 7.43 -11.43
C ASN A 53 28.09 7.52 -10.54
N VAL A 54 28.25 7.98 -9.29
CA VAL A 54 27.14 8.16 -8.34
C VAL A 54 26.10 9.14 -8.89
N GLY A 55 26.53 10.25 -9.50
CA GLY A 55 25.63 11.20 -10.14
C GLY A 55 24.76 10.55 -11.24
N GLY A 56 25.36 9.70 -12.08
CA GLY A 56 24.63 8.96 -13.11
C GLY A 56 23.68 7.90 -12.55
N VAL A 57 24.06 7.21 -11.46
CA VAL A 57 23.15 6.28 -10.76
C VAL A 57 21.95 7.01 -10.17
N ILE A 58 22.16 8.16 -9.51
CA ILE A 58 21.07 8.99 -8.97
C ILE A 58 20.15 9.46 -10.09
N ALA A 59 20.72 9.91 -11.22
CA ALA A 59 19.94 10.31 -12.39
C ALA A 59 19.10 9.13 -12.94
N GLY A 60 19.68 7.93 -13.03
CA GLY A 60 18.97 6.71 -13.45
C GLY A 60 17.85 6.31 -12.51
N LEU A 61 18.06 6.44 -11.20
CA LEU A 61 17.01 6.21 -10.21
C LEU A 61 15.86 7.21 -10.37
N LEU A 62 16.16 8.51 -10.45
CA LEU A 62 15.16 9.56 -10.63
C LEU A 62 14.37 9.38 -11.93
N LEU A 63 15.06 9.05 -13.02
CA LEU A 63 14.43 8.78 -14.30
C LEU A 63 13.54 7.53 -14.24
N THR A 64 13.98 6.47 -13.57
CA THR A 64 13.15 5.28 -13.36
C THR A 64 11.90 5.61 -12.56
N ILE A 65 12.02 6.39 -11.47
CA ILE A 65 10.87 6.83 -10.67
C ILE A 65 9.89 7.63 -11.54
N ALA A 66 10.38 8.56 -12.34
CA ALA A 66 9.56 9.36 -13.26
C ALA A 66 8.85 8.46 -14.28
N LEU A 67 9.58 7.54 -14.92
CA LEU A 67 9.03 6.59 -15.89
C LEU A 67 7.94 5.72 -15.27
N VAL A 68 8.19 5.18 -14.07
CA VAL A 68 7.21 4.39 -13.33
C VAL A 68 5.97 5.21 -13.06
N ARG A 69 6.11 6.40 -12.46
CA ARG A 69 4.99 7.22 -12.01
C ARG A 69 4.16 7.80 -13.14
N LEU A 70 4.81 8.23 -14.23
CA LEU A 70 4.15 8.91 -15.33
C LEU A 70 3.60 7.95 -16.38
N TYR A 71 4.23 6.78 -16.56
CA TYR A 71 3.89 5.88 -17.66
C TYR A 71 3.57 4.46 -17.21
N LEU A 72 4.50 3.77 -16.52
CA LEU A 72 4.32 2.34 -16.22
C LEU A 72 3.18 2.08 -15.24
N TRP A 73 2.86 3.04 -14.36
CA TRP A 73 1.81 2.92 -13.34
C TRP A 73 0.43 2.61 -13.93
N GLN A 74 0.15 3.08 -15.15
CA GLN A 74 -1.16 2.91 -15.80
C GLN A 74 -1.23 1.63 -16.65
N GLN A 75 -0.12 0.89 -16.75
CA GLN A 75 -0.05 -0.28 -17.63
C GLN A 75 -0.75 -1.50 -17.01
N PRO A 76 -1.46 -2.32 -17.80
CA PRO A 76 -2.21 -3.47 -17.27
C PRO A 76 -1.36 -4.47 -16.49
N TRP A 77 -0.12 -4.71 -16.94
CA TRP A 77 0.81 -5.62 -16.26
C TRP A 77 1.30 -5.09 -14.90
N MET A 78 1.19 -3.79 -14.64
CA MET A 78 1.49 -3.18 -13.33
C MET A 78 0.29 -3.19 -12.38
N ALA A 79 -0.93 -3.43 -12.86
CA ALA A 79 -2.15 -3.31 -12.08
C ALA A 79 -2.13 -4.12 -10.76
N PRO A 80 -1.65 -5.39 -10.70
CA PRO A 80 -1.55 -6.13 -9.45
C PRO A 80 -0.60 -5.49 -8.44
N ALA A 81 0.58 -5.05 -8.89
CA ALA A 81 1.56 -4.40 -8.01
C ALA A 81 1.04 -3.05 -7.48
N VAL A 82 0.37 -2.27 -8.33
CA VAL A 82 -0.30 -1.02 -7.95
C VAL A 82 -1.41 -1.28 -6.94
N TYR A 83 -2.24 -2.29 -7.18
CA TYR A 83 -3.29 -2.69 -6.24
C TYR A 83 -2.72 -3.04 -4.87
N GLY A 84 -1.70 -3.91 -4.82
CA GLY A 84 -1.04 -4.30 -3.58
C GLY A 84 -0.45 -3.10 -2.83
N PHE A 85 0.16 -2.15 -3.54
CA PHE A 85 0.65 -0.90 -2.96
C PHE A 85 -0.49 -0.03 -2.38
N LEU A 86 -1.60 0.14 -3.12
CA LEU A 86 -2.74 0.92 -2.65
C LEU A 86 -3.45 0.27 -1.47
N LEU A 87 -3.59 -1.06 -1.46
CA LEU A 87 -4.13 -1.82 -0.34
C LEU A 87 -3.30 -1.58 0.93
N LYS A 88 -1.97 -1.81 0.86
CA LYS A 88 -1.05 -1.57 1.98
C LYS A 88 -1.08 -0.12 2.45
N ARG A 89 -1.11 0.84 1.52
CA ARG A 89 -1.18 2.27 1.86
C ARG A 89 -2.48 2.65 2.56
N ASN A 90 -3.62 2.10 2.16
CA ASN A 90 -4.90 2.37 2.84
C ASN A 90 -4.99 1.66 4.19
N LEU A 91 -4.47 0.44 4.31
CA LEU A 91 -4.33 -0.23 5.61
C LEU A 91 -3.47 0.60 6.57
N MET A 92 -2.30 1.09 6.13
CA MET A 92 -1.46 1.96 6.97
C MET A 92 -2.16 3.25 7.41
N LYS A 93 -3.00 3.86 6.56
CA LYS A 93 -3.78 5.04 6.99
C LYS A 93 -4.72 4.70 8.15
N VAL A 94 -5.36 3.54 8.12
CA VAL A 94 -6.21 3.08 9.22
C VAL A 94 -5.37 2.75 10.45
N THR A 95 -4.26 2.00 10.27
CA THR A 95 -3.32 1.68 11.35
C THR A 95 -2.82 2.92 12.09
N ASN A 96 -2.51 4.00 11.37
CA ASN A 96 -2.05 5.26 11.96
C ASN A 96 -3.06 5.91 12.92
N ILE A 97 -4.35 5.61 12.77
CA ILE A 97 -5.41 6.12 13.63
C ILE A 97 -6.16 5.00 14.36
N LEU A 98 -5.60 3.78 14.41
CA LEU A 98 -6.31 2.59 14.89
C LEU A 98 -6.86 2.77 16.30
N HIS A 99 -6.08 3.37 17.20
CA HIS A 99 -6.56 3.68 18.56
C HIS A 99 -7.79 4.62 18.59
N GLN A 100 -7.89 5.55 17.63
CA GLN A 100 -9.06 6.43 17.50
C GLN A 100 -10.26 5.66 16.95
N VAL A 101 -10.01 4.75 16.00
CA VAL A 101 -11.02 3.82 15.46
C VAL A 101 -11.54 2.92 16.57
N ASP A 102 -10.67 2.30 17.37
CA ASP A 102 -11.05 1.43 18.50
C ASP A 102 -11.89 2.18 19.54
N ALA A 103 -11.52 3.43 19.85
CA ALA A 103 -12.32 4.29 20.74
C ALA A 103 -13.71 4.60 20.15
N GLY A 104 -13.79 4.86 18.85
CA GLY A 104 -15.06 5.05 18.14
C GLY A 104 -15.93 3.79 18.13
N VAL A 105 -15.33 2.62 17.92
CA VAL A 105 -16.03 1.33 17.99
C VAL A 105 -16.55 1.07 19.40
N ALA A 106 -15.76 1.34 20.44
CA ALA A 106 -16.21 1.24 21.82
C ALA A 106 -17.40 2.18 22.13
N ALA A 107 -17.46 3.32 21.45
CA ALA A 107 -18.57 4.27 21.52
C ALA A 107 -19.74 3.96 20.56
N ARG A 108 -19.71 2.82 19.84
CA ARG A 108 -20.71 2.42 18.83
C ARG A 108 -20.89 3.45 17.70
N ASP A 109 -19.79 4.08 17.29
CA ASP A 109 -19.77 4.93 16.10
C ASP A 109 -19.79 4.05 14.85
N ALA A 110 -20.90 4.08 14.11
CA ALA A 110 -21.10 3.34 12.87
C ALA A 110 -19.95 3.53 11.85
N THR A 111 -19.40 4.74 11.75
CA THR A 111 -18.29 5.04 10.83
C THR A 111 -17.02 4.33 11.27
N ALA A 112 -16.72 4.33 12.57
CA ALA A 112 -15.56 3.64 13.12
C ALA A 112 -15.69 2.12 12.95
N MET A 113 -16.89 1.58 13.15
CA MET A 113 -17.17 0.16 12.94
C MET A 113 -16.99 -0.26 11.47
N GLN A 114 -17.44 0.57 10.52
CA GLN A 114 -17.20 0.36 9.09
C GLN A 114 -15.72 0.43 8.73
N VAL A 115 -14.98 1.42 9.25
CA VAL A 115 -13.53 1.56 8.99
C VAL A 115 -12.75 0.37 9.57
N LEU A 116 -13.08 -0.08 10.77
CA LEU A 116 -12.45 -1.26 11.36
C LEU A 116 -12.79 -2.53 10.56
N ARG A 117 -14.01 -2.64 10.05
CA ARG A 117 -14.41 -3.76 9.20
C ARG A 117 -13.68 -3.79 7.87
N PHE A 118 -13.52 -2.64 7.21
CA PHE A 118 -12.67 -2.52 6.03
C PHE A 118 -11.23 -2.96 6.33
N TYR A 119 -10.67 -2.53 7.47
CA TYR A 119 -9.32 -2.90 7.87
C TYR A 119 -9.16 -4.40 8.05
N HIS A 120 -10.11 -5.05 8.72
CA HIS A 120 -10.16 -6.50 8.88
C HIS A 120 -10.20 -7.26 7.54
N LEU A 121 -11.11 -6.87 6.64
CA LEU A 121 -11.22 -7.48 5.30
C LEU A 121 -9.95 -7.25 4.47
N GLY A 122 -9.34 -6.06 4.57
CA GLY A 122 -8.12 -5.74 3.85
C GLY A 122 -6.90 -6.51 4.38
N LEU A 123 -6.81 -6.77 5.68
CA LEU A 123 -5.78 -7.64 6.25
C LEU A 123 -5.91 -9.07 5.73
N LEU A 124 -7.12 -9.65 5.75
CA LEU A 124 -7.36 -10.98 5.18
C LEU A 124 -6.93 -11.06 3.71
N GLN A 125 -7.34 -10.07 2.91
CA GLN A 125 -6.95 -10.00 1.50
C GLN A 125 -5.42 -9.94 1.35
N MET A 126 -4.74 -9.11 2.12
CA MET A 126 -3.28 -8.99 2.07
C MET A 126 -2.59 -10.31 2.39
N HIS A 127 -3.02 -10.99 3.46
CA HIS A 127 -2.47 -12.29 3.85
C HIS A 127 -2.73 -13.39 2.82
N GLN A 128 -3.93 -13.40 2.22
CA GLN A 128 -4.26 -14.33 1.15
C GLN A 128 -3.36 -14.13 -0.07
N LEU A 129 -3.14 -12.87 -0.46
CA LEU A 129 -2.28 -12.51 -1.59
C LEU A 129 -0.81 -12.85 -1.33
N ASP A 130 -0.32 -12.55 -0.13
CA ASP A 130 1.07 -12.80 0.28
C ASP A 130 1.33 -14.31 0.55
N GLY A 131 0.29 -15.13 0.70
CA GLY A 131 0.40 -16.58 0.92
C GLY A 131 0.78 -16.95 2.36
N ASN A 132 0.60 -16.04 3.32
CA ASN A 132 0.93 -16.24 4.73
C ASN A 132 -0.35 -16.29 5.58
N THR A 133 -0.95 -17.48 5.65
CA THR A 133 -2.22 -17.73 6.35
C THR A 133 -2.03 -17.97 7.86
N SER A 134 -0.82 -18.31 8.31
CA SER A 134 -0.55 -18.72 9.70
C SER A 134 -0.81 -17.59 10.73
N ALA A 135 -0.75 -16.33 10.31
CA ALA A 135 -0.97 -15.16 11.16
C ALA A 135 -2.45 -14.75 11.32
N ILE A 136 -3.39 -15.43 10.64
CA ILE A 136 -4.80 -15.04 10.59
C ILE A 136 -5.61 -15.58 11.78
N ASN A 137 -5.24 -16.72 12.36
CA ASN A 137 -6.12 -17.46 13.28
C ASN A 137 -6.56 -16.64 14.52
N ASP A 138 -5.65 -15.87 15.13
CA ASP A 138 -5.98 -15.03 16.28
C ASP A 138 -6.79 -13.78 15.90
N LEU A 139 -6.62 -13.29 14.66
CA LEU A 139 -7.36 -12.16 14.11
C LEU A 139 -8.81 -12.55 13.77
N VAL A 140 -9.04 -13.77 13.28
CA VAL A 140 -10.39 -14.24 12.86
C VAL A 140 -11.40 -14.11 13.99
N LYS A 141 -11.03 -14.50 15.22
CA LYS A 141 -11.95 -14.41 16.35
C LYS A 141 -12.39 -12.97 16.64
N GLN A 142 -11.45 -12.02 16.60
CA GLN A 142 -11.77 -10.60 16.81
C GLN A 142 -12.61 -10.04 15.66
N MET A 143 -12.31 -10.48 14.44
CA MET A 143 -13.05 -10.11 13.24
C MET A 143 -14.50 -10.61 13.26
N ASP A 144 -14.74 -11.83 13.73
CA ASP A 144 -16.06 -12.44 13.84
C ASP A 144 -16.89 -11.75 14.92
N GLN A 145 -16.29 -11.46 16.08
CA GLN A 145 -16.93 -10.68 17.14
C GLN A 145 -17.34 -9.29 16.65
N HIS A 146 -16.46 -8.59 15.93
CA HIS A 146 -16.79 -7.29 15.34
C HIS A 146 -17.90 -7.37 14.30
N ARG A 147 -17.91 -8.42 13.48
CA ARG A 147 -18.97 -8.69 12.51
C ARG A 147 -20.33 -8.88 13.19
N GLU A 148 -20.38 -9.65 14.28
CA GLU A 148 -21.62 -9.85 15.05
C GLU A 148 -22.14 -8.54 15.64
N GLN A 149 -21.25 -7.69 16.16
CA GLN A 149 -21.62 -6.36 16.68
C GLN A 149 -22.22 -5.48 15.58
N MET A 150 -21.62 -5.46 14.38
CA MET A 150 -22.17 -4.73 13.24
C MET A 150 -23.56 -5.21 12.84
N LEU A 151 -23.77 -6.53 12.78
CA LEU A 151 -25.08 -7.11 12.48
C LEU A 151 -26.13 -6.73 13.53
N ALA A 152 -25.77 -6.73 14.81
CA ALA A 152 -26.65 -6.30 15.89
C ALA A 152 -27.05 -4.82 15.80
N GLU A 153 -26.20 -3.98 15.20
CA GLU A 153 -26.46 -2.56 14.94
C GLU A 153 -27.12 -2.29 13.58
N GLY A 154 -27.43 -3.34 12.80
CA GLY A 154 -28.04 -3.20 11.47
C GLY A 154 -27.09 -2.66 10.40
N LEU A 155 -25.78 -2.74 10.64
CA LEU A 155 -24.74 -2.32 9.69
C LEU A 155 -24.37 -3.47 8.76
N ASP A 156 -24.00 -3.14 7.51
CA ASP A 156 -23.49 -4.12 6.54
C ASP A 156 -22.06 -4.55 6.92
N PRO A 157 -21.81 -5.83 7.23
CA PRO A 157 -20.47 -6.31 7.51
C PRO A 157 -19.60 -6.47 6.26
N GLU A 158 -20.13 -6.45 5.03
CA GLU A 158 -19.35 -6.63 3.80
C GLU A 158 -18.72 -5.31 3.31
N GLN A 159 -18.08 -4.60 4.24
CA GLN A 159 -17.50 -3.28 4.03
C GLN A 159 -16.15 -3.33 3.27
N HIS A 160 -16.21 -3.56 1.95
CA HIS A 160 -15.02 -3.63 1.09
C HIS A 160 -14.46 -2.27 0.68
N GLN A 161 -15.16 -1.18 0.99
CA GLN A 161 -14.82 0.16 0.52
C GLN A 161 -14.30 1.03 1.65
N LEU A 162 -13.34 1.91 1.34
CA LEU A 162 -12.83 2.92 2.24
C LEU A 162 -12.98 4.30 1.60
N ASP A 163 -13.76 5.15 2.26
CA ASP A 163 -13.79 6.59 1.99
C ASP A 163 -12.75 7.30 2.88
N PRO A 164 -11.78 8.03 2.29
CA PRO A 164 -10.86 8.87 3.05
C PRO A 164 -11.56 9.88 3.99
N ALA A 165 -12.76 10.34 3.67
CA ALA A 165 -13.51 11.28 4.50
C ALA A 165 -13.87 10.67 5.87
N TRP A 166 -14.11 9.36 5.94
CA TRP A 166 -14.41 8.66 7.19
C TRP A 166 -13.27 8.77 8.19
N LEU A 167 -12.03 8.58 7.72
CA LEU A 167 -10.83 8.69 8.56
C LEU A 167 -10.69 10.09 9.16
N ALA A 168 -10.89 11.12 8.34
CA ALA A 168 -10.85 12.51 8.80
C ALA A 168 -11.93 12.76 9.88
N SER A 169 -13.14 12.27 9.64
CA SER A 169 -14.27 12.45 10.56
C SER A 169 -14.05 11.74 11.92
N ILE A 170 -13.43 10.56 11.93
CA ILE A 170 -13.09 9.83 13.16
C ILE A 170 -12.03 10.61 13.93
N SER A 171 -10.98 11.08 13.26
CA SER A 171 -9.92 11.86 13.90
C SER A 171 -10.42 13.19 14.47
N GLU A 172 -11.39 13.83 13.81
CA GLU A 172 -12.05 15.04 14.31
C GLU A 172 -12.87 14.74 15.57
N ARG A 173 -13.80 13.77 15.52
CA ARG A 173 -14.62 13.38 16.68
C ARG A 173 -13.78 12.93 17.87
N TRP A 174 -12.69 12.20 17.63
CA TRP A 174 -11.76 11.80 18.68
C TRP A 174 -11.09 13.01 19.35
N ARG A 175 -10.69 14.02 18.57
CA ARG A 175 -10.11 15.26 19.12
C ARG A 175 -11.12 16.01 19.96
N ASP A 176 -12.35 16.10 19.50
CA ASP A 176 -13.45 16.76 20.22
C ASP A 176 -13.77 16.05 21.54
N SER A 177 -13.70 14.71 21.58
CA SER A 177 -13.90 13.95 22.81
C SER A 177 -12.79 14.12 23.86
N LYS A 178 -11.60 14.60 23.46
CA LYS A 178 -10.49 14.90 24.38
C LYS A 178 -10.42 16.36 24.81
N GLY A 179 -11.08 17.26 24.08
CA GLY A 179 -11.16 18.69 24.39
C GLY A 179 -12.33 19.07 25.30
N ARG A 180 -13.25 18.13 25.58
CA ARG A 180 -14.29 18.24 26.60
C ARG A 180 -13.84 17.53 27.87
#